data_AF-A0A679HUP4-F1
#
_entry.id   AF-A0A679HUP4-F1
#
_cell.length_a   1.000
_cell.length_b   1.000
_cell.length_c   1.000
_cell.angle_alpha   90.00
_cell.angle_beta   90.00
_cell.angle_gamma   90.00
#
_symmetry.space_group_name_H-M   'P 1'
#
loop_
_entity.id
_entity.type
_entity.pdbx_description
1 polymer ?
#
loop_
_entity_poly.entity_id
_entity_poly.type
_entity_poly.pdbx_seq_one_letter_code
_entity_poly.pdbx_strand_id
1 'polypeptide(L)' 'MKTVSRHYIRSRKAAGVLASLRVEDLTPSTEVAEGLSAVENGRMTTADLMKQVRLKYVTLRRI' A
#
# COMPACT_ATOMS: atom_id res chain seq x y z
N MET A 1 19.96 -0.12 -22.60
CA MET A 1 18.59 -0.19 -22.05
C MET A 1 18.70 -0.01 -20.53
N LYS A 2 18.11 1.03 -19.92
CA LYS A 2 18.20 1.22 -18.46
C LYS A 2 17.36 0.13 -17.77
N THR A 3 17.99 -0.77 -17.04
CA THR A 3 17.30 -1.77 -16.22
C THR A 3 16.68 -1.07 -15.02
N VAL A 4 15.40 -0.72 -15.14
CA VAL A 4 14.65 -0.16 -14.02
C VAL A 4 14.40 -1.28 -13.02
N SER A 5 14.88 -1.11 -11.79
CA SER A 5 14.68 -2.12 -10.74
C SER A 5 13.19 -2.23 -10.40
N ARG A 6 12.71 -3.46 -10.16
CA ARG A 6 11.33 -3.69 -9.69
C ARG A 6 11.03 -2.97 -8.37
N HIS A 7 12.05 -2.71 -7.57
CA HIS A 7 11.93 -1.90 -6.35
C HIS A 7 11.64 -0.43 -6.67
N TYR A 8 12.36 0.17 -7.62
CA TYR A 8 12.11 1.54 -8.07
C TYR A 8 10.67 1.73 -8.58
N ILE A 9 10.15 0.76 -9.34
CA ILE A 9 8.75 0.80 -9.81
C ILE A 9 7.76 0.77 -8.64
N ARG A 10 8.01 -0.07 -7.62
CA ARG A 10 7.15 -0.18 -6.44
C ARG A 10 7.17 1.07 -5.57
N SER A 11 8.36 1.59 -5.27
CA SER A 11 8.54 2.83 -4.51
C SER A 11 7.86 4.01 -5.20
N ARG A 12 8.06 4.18 -6.52
CA ARG A 12 7.41 5.28 -7.26
C ARG A 12 5.88 5.20 -7.20
N LYS A 13 5.31 3.99 -7.27
CA LYS A 13 3.85 3.80 -7.18
C LYS A 13 3.31 4.09 -5.79
N ALA A 14 3.96 3.59 -4.74
CA ALA A 14 3.54 3.83 -3.36
C ALA A 14 3.66 5.32 -2.98
N ALA A 15 4.76 5.97 -3.34
CA ALA A 15 4.92 7.43 -3.18
C ALA A 15 3.83 8.22 -3.93
N GLY A 16 3.47 7.79 -5.15
CA GLY A 16 2.39 8.41 -5.92
C GLY A 16 1.04 8.33 -5.23
N VAL A 17 0.69 7.16 -4.66
CA VAL A 17 -0.56 6.98 -3.90
C VAL A 17 -0.58 7.87 -2.65
N LEU A 18 0.51 7.90 -1.89
CA LEU A 18 0.60 8.76 -0.69
C LEU A 18 0.50 10.25 -1.04
N ALA A 19 1.09 10.67 -2.16
CA ALA A 19 0.97 12.03 -2.66
C ALA A 19 -0.48 12.36 -3.06
N SER A 20 -1.18 11.46 -3.76
CA SER A 20 -2.59 11.65 -4.12
C SER A 20 -3.49 11.81 -2.90
N LEU A 21 -3.30 11.00 -1.86
CA LEU A 21 -4.06 11.14 -0.61
C LEU A 21 -3.80 12.50 0.06
N ARG A 22 -2.53 12.94 0.07
CA ARG A 22 -2.16 14.23 0.65
C ARG A 22 -2.73 15.43 -0.12
N VAL A 23 -2.91 15.33 -1.44
CA VAL A 23 -3.56 16.38 -2.24
C VAL A 23 -5.02 16.55 -1.83
N GLU A 24 -5.67 15.49 -1.37
CA GLU A 24 -7.06 15.49 -0.91
C GLU A 24 -7.20 15.73 0.61
N ASP A 25 -6.12 16.13 1.30
CA ASP A 25 -6.04 16.24 2.76
C ASP A 25 -6.45 14.95 3.51
N LEU A 26 -6.31 13.80 2.85
CA LEU A 26 -6.56 12.49 3.42
C LEU A 26 -5.28 11.91 4.02
N THR A 27 -5.38 11.46 5.27
CA THR A 27 -4.30 10.75 5.95
C THR A 27 -4.61 9.25 5.97
N PRO A 28 -3.77 8.39 5.37
CA PRO A 28 -3.96 6.95 5.47
C PRO A 28 -3.81 6.49 6.92
N SER A 29 -4.50 5.42 7.30
CA SER A 29 -4.28 4.80 8.60
C SER A 29 -2.85 4.26 8.72
N THR A 30 -2.35 4.18 9.95
CA THR A 30 -0.99 3.72 10.26
C THR A 30 -0.71 2.35 9.63
N GLU A 31 -1.66 1.43 9.64
CA GLU A 31 -1.46 0.09 9.06
C GLU A 31 -1.31 0.12 7.53
N VAL A 32 -2.02 1.01 6.85
CA VAL A 32 -1.89 1.18 5.40
C VAL A 32 -0.52 1.79 5.07
N ALA A 33 -0.05 2.75 5.85
CA ALA A 33 1.27 3.34 5.68
C ALA A 33 2.40 2.33 5.91
N GLU A 34 2.34 1.55 7.00
CA GLU A 34 3.31 0.50 7.31
C GLU A 34 3.29 -0.62 6.25
N GLY A 35 2.09 -1.04 5.84
CA GLY A 35 1.91 -2.04 4.81
C GLY A 35 2.44 -1.60 3.44
N LEU A 36 2.23 -0.34 3.06
CA LEU A 36 2.80 0.22 1.84
C LEU A 36 4.33 0.20 1.88
N SER A 37 4.95 0.56 3.01
CA SER A 37 6.40 0.44 3.19
C SER A 37 6.90 -1.01 3.08
N ALA A 38 6.14 -1.98 3.60
CA ALA A 38 6.46 -3.39 3.44
C ALA A 38 6.35 -3.87 1.98
N VAL A 39 5.40 -3.33 1.20
CA VAL A 39 5.29 -3.57 -0.26
C VAL A 39 6.49 -2.99 -1.01
N GLU A 40 6.90 -1.76 -0.69
CA GLU A 40 8.08 -1.11 -1.29
C GLU A 40 9.34 -1.95 -1.08
N ASN A 41 9.55 -2.41 0.16
CA ASN A 41 10.65 -3.27 0.56
C ASN A 41 10.53 -4.71 0.02
N GLY A 42 9.39 -5.06 -0.59
CA GLY A 42 9.14 -6.38 -1.14
C GLY A 42 8.96 -7.48 -0.10
N ARG A 43 8.66 -7.12 1.15
CA ARG A 43 8.34 -8.05 2.23
C ARG A 43 6.91 -8.57 2.15
N MET A 44 6.03 -7.85 1.45
CA MET A 44 4.66 -8.29 1.16
C MET A 44 4.21 -7.83 -0.23
N THR A 45 3.11 -8.41 -0.71
CA THR A 45 2.45 -7.94 -1.94
C THR A 45 1.31 -6.96 -1.62
N THR A 46 0.89 -6.19 -2.61
CA THR A 46 -0.31 -5.34 -2.47
C THR A 46 -1.58 -6.16 -2.22
N ALA A 47 -1.64 -7.40 -2.71
CA ALA A 47 -2.77 -8.30 -2.46
C ALA A 47 -2.84 -8.70 -0.97
N ASP A 48 -1.69 -8.96 -0.34
CA ASP A 48 -1.61 -9.28 1.09
C ASP A 48 -2.04 -8.08 1.94
N LEU A 49 -1.56 -6.88 1.60
CA LEU A 49 -1.96 -5.65 2.26
C LEU A 49 -3.48 -5.43 2.16
N MET A 50 -4.04 -5.57 0.96
CA MET A 50 -5.49 -5.43 0.74
C MET A 50 -6.30 -6.44 1.55
N LYS A 51 -5.81 -7.68 1.69
CA LYS A 51 -6.42 -8.70 2.54
C LYS A 51 -6.40 -8.29 4.02
N GLN A 52 -5.28 -7.79 4.51
CA GLN A 52 -5.15 -7.32 5.91
C GLN A 52 -6.10 -6.15 6.21
N VAL A 53 -6.13 -5.14 5.33
CA VAL A 53 -7.03 -4.01 5.46
C VAL A 53 -8.49 -4.48 5.45
N ARG A 54 -8.86 -5.37 4.53
CA ARG A 54 -10.22 -5.94 4.49
C ARG A 54 -10.58 -6.68 5.77
N LEU A 55 -9.70 -7.56 6.27
CA LEU A 55 -9.98 -8.32 7.50
C LEU A 55 -10.17 -7.42 8.72
N LYS A 56 -9.46 -6.29 8.77
CA LYS A 56 -9.51 -5.37 9.91
C LYS A 56 -10.71 -4.43 9.86
N TYR A 57 -11.03 -3.88 8.69
CA TYR A 57 -12.03 -2.83 8.54
C TYR A 57 -13.37 -3.32 7.97
N VAL A 58 -13.40 -4.45 7.27
CA VAL A 58 -14.65 -5.06 6.80
C VAL A 58 -15.11 -6.06 7.85
N THR A 59 -16.17 -5.71 8.56
CA THR A 59 -16.88 -6.66 9.41
C THR A 59 -17.34 -7.83 8.54
N LEU A 60 -16.77 -9.01 8.77
CA LEU A 60 -17.23 -10.24 8.11
C LEU A 60 -18.72 -10.41 8.45
N ARG A 61 -19.60 -10.16 7.48
CA ARG A 61 -21.01 -10.53 7.62
C ARG A 61 -21.05 -12.04 7.77
N ARG A 62 -21.37 -12.54 8.97
CA ARG A 62 -21.77 -13.93 9.15
C ARG A 62 -23.05 -14.13 8.35
N ILE A 63 -22.98 -14.98 7.33
CA ILE A 63 -24.15 -15.54 6.64
C ILE A 63 -24.30 -16.96 7.18
#